data_AF-A0A535R0A9-F1
#
_entry.id   AF-A0A535R0A9-F1
#
_cell.length_a   1.000
_cell.length_b   1.000
_cell.length_c   1.000
_cell.angle_alpha   90.00
_cell.angle_beta   90.00
_cell.angle_gamma   90.00
#
_symmetry.space_group_name_H-M   'P 1'
#
loop_
_entity.id
_entity.type
_entity.pdbx_description
1 polymer ?
#
loop_
_entity_poly.entity_id
_entity_poly.type
_entity_poly.pdbx_seq_one_letter_code
_entity_poly.pdbx_strand_id
1 'polypeptide(L)' 'LVLGSGRRLFPDGGAAVTLRLVATSTTDKGVVIATYLPASQ' A
#
# COMPACT_ATOMS: atom_id res chain seq x y z
N LEU A 1 -10.99 11.47 5.36
CA LEU A 1 -12.11 10.85 4.63
C LEU A 1 -11.94 9.34 4.76
N VAL A 2 -12.75 8.68 5.58
CA VAL A 2 -12.82 7.22 5.62
C VAL A 2 -13.94 6.84 4.66
N LEU A 3 -13.64 6.05 3.62
CA LEU A 3 -14.67 5.57 2.71
C LEU A 3 -15.57 4.60 3.50
N GLY A 4 -16.85 4.95 3.67
CA GLY A 4 -17.85 4.11 4.36
C GLY A 4 -18.14 2.80 3.61
N SER A 5 -17.80 2.74 2.32
CA SER A 5 -17.76 1.53 1.49
C SER A 5 -16.80 1.75 0.31
N GLY A 6 -16.15 0.69 -0.20
CA GLY A 6 -15.16 0.80 -1.28
C GLY A 6 -14.83 -0.53 -1.94
N ARG A 7 -14.20 -0.48 -3.12
CA ARG A 7 -13.69 -1.67 -3.80
C ARG A 7 -12.36 -2.07 -3.19
N ARG A 8 -12.25 -3.34 -2.77
CA ARG A 8 -11.00 -3.90 -2.28
C ARG A 8 -9.96 -3.96 -3.40
N LEU A 9 -8.75 -3.51 -3.09
CA LEU A 9 -7.60 -3.65 -3.99
C LEU A 9 -7.06 -5.09 -4.01
N PHE A 10 -7.16 -5.78 -2.87
CA PHE A 10 -6.75 -7.17 -2.71
C PHE A 10 -7.91 -8.01 -2.16
N PRO A 11 -8.17 -9.20 -2.72
CA PRO A 11 -9.20 -10.10 -2.21
C PRO A 11 -8.82 -10.67 -0.84
N ASP A 12 -9.81 -11.06 -0.05
CA ASP A 12 -9.59 -11.80 1.19
C ASP A 12 -9.01 -13.19 0.87
N GLY A 13 -8.06 -13.66 1.69
CA GLY A 13 -7.43 -14.98 1.53
C GLY A 13 -6.37 -15.08 0.44
N GLY A 14 -5.93 -13.96 -0.14
CA GLY A 14 -4.77 -13.93 -1.05
C GLY A 14 -3.46 -14.31 -0.34
N ALA A 15 -2.46 -14.74 -1.12
CA ALA A 15 -1.15 -15.10 -0.59
C ALA A 15 -0.49 -13.90 0.10
N ALA A 16 -0.04 -14.10 1.35
CA ALA A 16 0.71 -13.09 2.09
C ALA A 16 2.11 -12.93 1.49
N VAL A 17 2.51 -11.70 1.20
CA VAL A 17 3.85 -11.36 0.70
C VAL A 17 4.44 -10.29 1.60
N THR A 18 5.63 -10.54 2.11
CA THR A 18 6.38 -9.54 2.88
C THR A 18 6.93 -8.48 1.91
N LEU A 19 6.58 -7.22 2.16
CA LEU A 19 7.02 -6.09 1.36
C LEU A 19 7.97 -5.20 2.16
N ARG A 20 9.09 -4.82 1.56
CA ARG A 20 10.03 -3.82 2.08
C ARG A 20 9.72 -2.46 1.45
N LEU A 21 9.50 -1.46 2.30
CA LEU A 21 9.37 -0.07 1.87
C LEU A 21 10.74 0.45 1.40
N VAL A 22 10.82 0.98 0.18
CA VAL A 22 12.08 1.49 -0.40
C VAL A 22 12.05 2.97 -0.71
N ALA A 23 10.86 3.57 -0.84
CA ALA A 23 10.73 5.01 -1.00
C ALA A 23 9.38 5.50 -0.45
N THR A 24 9.38 6.70 0.10
CA THR A 24 8.17 7.44 0.46
C THR A 24 8.31 8.89 0.05
N SER A 25 7.22 9.48 -0.45
CA SER A 25 7.12 10.91 -0.66
C SER A 25 5.72 11.40 -0.29
N THR A 26 5.64 12.66 0.12
CA THR A 26 4.39 13.32 0.43
C THR A 26 4.23 14.51 -0.49
N THR A 27 3.09 14.58 -1.18
CA THR A 27 2.72 15.74 -1.99
C THR A 27 2.28 16.91 -1.10
N ASP A 28 2.29 18.13 -1.63
CA ASP A 28 1.88 19.33 -0.90
C ASP A 28 0.41 19.30 -0.43
N LYS A 29 -0.40 18.40 -1.00
CA LYS A 29 -1.80 18.16 -0.62
C LYS A 29 -1.95 17.07 0.45
N GLY A 30 -0.86 16.54 0.98
CA GLY A 30 -0.85 15.50 2.01
C GLY A 30 -1.05 14.07 1.49
N VAL A 31 -1.03 13.84 0.17
CA VAL A 31 -1.06 12.48 -0.39
C VAL A 31 0.30 11.81 -0.19
N VAL A 32 0.30 10.61 0.38
CA VAL A 32 1.49 9.77 0.56
C VAL A 32 1.63 8.80 -0.60
N ILE A 33 2.81 8.78 -1.23
CA ILE A 33 3.19 7.82 -2.26
C ILE A 33 4.27 6.93 -1.64
N ALA A 34 4.04 5.62 -1.60
CA ALA A 34 4.96 4.64 -1.03
C ALA A 34 5.32 3.57 -2.07
N THR A 35 6.61 3.33 -2.25
CA THR A 35 7.13 2.31 -3.16
C THR A 35 7.62 1.12 -2.34
N TYR A 36 7.10 -0.06 -2.66
CA TYR A 36 7.43 -1.31 -2.00
C TYR A 36 8.03 -2.30 -2.99
N LEU A 37 9.04 -3.05 -2.54
CA LEU A 37 9.55 -4.23 -3.24
C LEU A 37 9.31 -5.48 -2.40
N PRO A 38 9.23 -6.69 -3.00
CA PRO A 38 9.26 -7.92 -2.23
C PRO A 38 10.48 -7.96 -1.33
N ALA A 39 10.28 -8.27 -0.05
CA ALA A 39 11.39 -8.67 0.79
C ALA A 39 11.88 -10.01 0.23
N SER A 40 13.12 -10.05 -0.25
CA SER A 40 13.81 -11.32 -0.52
C SER A 40 13.64 -12.20 0.71
N GLN A 41 13.03 -13.37 0.50
CA GLN A 41 12.57 -14.28 1.55
C GLN A 41 13.72 -14.90 2.34
#